data_AF-A0A654CP02-F1
#
_entry.id   AF-A0A654CP02-F1
#
_cell.length_a   1.000
_cell.length_b   1.000
_cell.length_c   1.000
_cell.angle_alpha   90.00
_cell.angle_beta   90.00
_cell.angle_gamma   90.00
#
_symmetry.space_group_name_H-M   'P 1'
#
loop_
_entity.id
_entity.type
_entity.pdbx_description
1 polymer ?
#
loop_
_entity_poly.entity_id
_entity_poly.type
_entity_poly.pdbx_seq_one_letter_code
_entity_poly.pdbx_strand_id
1 'polypeptide(L)'
;MIHKLRLAATQGIDPSPRFRRLLAGGISDVDCRVEADWVGACTVSFLMEGVQYQDVLSSIDDALLVAELLNSPTLEASDIRIVASAGVGGGYSSAIEWGYARFGERALGELLSWWLL
;
A
#
# COMPACT_ATOMS: atom_id res chain seq x y z
N MET A 1 -36.47 12.02 -43.06
CA MET A 1 -35.11 11.45 -43.11
C MET A 1 -34.25 12.26 -42.14
N ILE A 2 -34.11 11.93 -40.85
CA ILE A 2 -33.31 10.84 -40.23
C ILE A 2 -31.92 10.80 -40.88
N HIS A 3 -30.81 11.18 -40.23
CA HIS A 3 -30.14 10.58 -39.05
C HIS A 3 -29.35 11.68 -38.27
N LYS A 4 -29.47 11.89 -36.94
CA LYS A 4 -28.88 11.13 -35.78
C LYS A 4 -27.44 10.68 -36.06
N LEU A 5 -26.39 11.18 -35.39
CA LEU A 5 -26.11 10.96 -33.98
C LEU A 5 -25.09 11.99 -33.45
N ARG A 6 -25.47 12.68 -32.36
CA ARG A 6 -24.52 13.16 -31.36
C ARG A 6 -23.95 11.94 -30.64
N LEU A 7 -22.64 11.85 -30.51
CA LEU A 7 -22.03 11.08 -29.43
C LEU A 7 -21.08 12.02 -28.69
N ALA A 8 -21.62 12.68 -27.65
CA ALA A 8 -20.81 13.22 -26.58
C ALA A 8 -20.30 12.01 -25.78
N ALA A 9 -19.05 11.62 -26.01
CA ALA A 9 -18.37 10.68 -25.14
C ALA A 9 -17.97 11.44 -23.87
N THR A 10 -18.94 11.64 -22.98
CA THR A 10 -18.68 11.94 -21.58
C THR A 10 -18.13 10.64 -20.98
N GLN A 11 -16.86 10.34 -21.23
CA GLN A 11 -16.13 9.41 -20.38
C GLN A 11 -16.02 10.11 -19.04
N GLY A 12 -16.91 9.73 -18.11
CA GLY A 12 -16.69 9.94 -16.69
C GLY A 12 -15.31 9.39 -16.40
N ILE A 13 -14.36 10.29 -16.19
CA ILE A 13 -13.11 9.98 -15.51
C ILE A 13 -13.58 9.46 -14.16
N ASP A 14 -13.60 8.15 -14.02
CA ASP A 14 -13.77 7.50 -12.74
C ASP A 14 -12.73 8.17 -11.82
N PRO A 15 -13.12 8.87 -10.74
CA PRO A 15 -12.13 9.47 -9.88
C PRO A 15 -11.26 8.32 -9.39
N SER A 16 -9.99 8.34 -9.78
CA SER A 16 -8.96 7.43 -9.27
C SER A 16 -9.23 7.22 -7.79
N PRO A 17 -9.31 5.97 -7.27
CA PRO A 17 -9.53 5.74 -5.85
C PRO A 17 -8.59 6.65 -5.10
N ARG A 18 -9.17 7.55 -4.30
CA ARG A 18 -8.43 8.57 -3.57
C ARG A 18 -7.71 7.85 -2.44
N PHE A 19 -6.65 7.12 -2.78
CA PHE A 19 -5.59 6.85 -1.84
C PHE A 19 -5.22 8.22 -1.27
N ARG A 20 -5.35 8.38 0.05
CA ARG A 20 -5.03 9.65 0.71
C ARG A 20 -3.61 9.97 0.30
N ARG A 21 -3.45 10.96 -0.57
CA ARG A 21 -2.16 11.48 -0.97
C ARG A 21 -1.45 11.86 0.33
N LEU A 22 -0.39 11.12 0.68
CA LEU A 22 0.48 11.39 1.82
C LEU A 22 0.85 12.87 1.83
N LEU A 23 0.19 13.62 2.71
CA LEU A 23 0.35 15.06 2.88
C LEU A 23 1.62 15.30 3.68
N ALA A 24 2.79 15.30 3.04
CA ALA A 24 4.08 15.86 3.52
C ALA A 24 4.37 15.75 5.05
N GLY A 25 3.91 14.67 5.66
CA GLY A 25 3.81 14.45 7.10
C GLY A 25 3.50 12.98 7.23
N GLY A 26 4.51 12.22 7.62
CA GLY A 26 4.51 10.76 7.56
C GLY A 26 3.34 10.12 8.31
N ILE A 27 3.20 8.81 8.10
CA ILE A 27 2.24 7.98 8.80
C ILE A 27 2.61 8.01 10.30
N SER A 28 1.69 8.47 11.16
CA SER A 28 1.88 8.42 12.62
C SER A 28 2.18 6.97 13.02
N ASP A 29 3.23 6.76 13.80
CA ASP A 29 3.72 5.45 14.28
C ASP A 29 4.47 4.55 13.27
N VAL A 30 4.90 5.09 12.11
CA VAL A 30 5.82 4.40 11.19
C VAL A 30 7.20 5.07 11.20
N ASP A 31 8.24 4.31 11.54
CA ASP A 31 9.65 4.76 11.44
C ASP A 31 10.19 4.49 10.03
N CYS A 32 10.13 5.48 9.14
CA CYS A 32 10.68 5.40 7.80
C CYS A 32 12.08 6.02 7.75
N ARG A 33 13.10 5.20 7.46
CA ARG A 33 14.51 5.61 7.35
C ARG A 33 15.05 5.54 5.93
N VAL A 34 14.15 5.63 4.95
CA VAL A 34 14.49 5.63 3.53
C VAL A 34 14.63 7.07 3.06
N GLU A 35 15.71 7.37 2.35
CA GLU A 35 15.92 8.71 1.76
C GLU A 35 14.87 9.00 0.69
N ALA A 36 14.48 10.26 0.54
CA ALA A 36 13.36 10.66 -0.33
C ALA A 36 13.61 10.40 -1.82
N ASP A 37 14.87 10.23 -2.23
CA ASP A 37 15.33 9.93 -3.58
C ASP A 37 15.73 8.45 -3.77
N TRP A 38 15.48 7.59 -2.77
CA TRP A 38 15.75 6.17 -2.88
C TRP A 38 14.93 5.51 -3.99
N VAL A 39 15.64 4.78 -4.85
CA VAL A 39 15.03 3.95 -5.89
C VAL A 39 15.53 2.52 -5.72
N GLY A 40 14.64 1.66 -5.24
CA GLY A 40 14.95 0.25 -5.05
C GLY A 40 14.07 -0.41 -4.01
N ALA A 41 14.43 -1.65 -3.68
CA ALA A 41 13.70 -2.44 -2.71
C ALA A 41 13.75 -1.82 -1.32
N CYS A 42 12.70 -2.05 -0.56
CA CYS A 42 12.57 -1.62 0.83
C CYS A 42 12.17 -2.80 1.69
N THR A 43 12.65 -2.82 2.93
CA THR A 43 12.26 -3.82 3.90
C THR A 43 11.31 -3.19 4.90
N VAL A 44 10.15 -3.82 5.09
CA VAL A 44 9.15 -3.45 6.10
C VAL A 44 9.22 -4.46 7.23
N SER A 45 9.53 -4.00 8.44
CA SER A 45 9.51 -4.81 9.66
C SER A 45 8.38 -4.37 10.57
N PHE A 46 7.67 -5.31 11.17
CA PHE A 46 6.54 -5.02 12.06
C PHE A 46 6.32 -6.15 13.07
N LEU A 47 5.74 -5.83 14.22
CA LEU A 47 5.33 -6.77 15.26
C LEU A 47 3.82 -7.00 15.13
N MET A 48 3.39 -8.26 15.02
CA MET A 48 1.96 -8.62 14.97
C MET A 48 1.76 -9.91 15.74
N GLU A 49 0.74 -9.97 16.61
CA GLU A 49 0.45 -11.13 17.45
C GLU A 49 1.66 -11.63 18.28
N GLY A 50 2.56 -10.71 18.67
CA GLY A 50 3.79 -11.02 19.40
C GLY A 50 4.92 -11.62 18.54
N VAL A 51 4.74 -11.71 17.23
CA VAL A 51 5.74 -12.22 16.29
C VAL A 51 6.32 -11.08 15.46
N GLN A 52 7.65 -11.03 15.40
CA GLN A 52 8.36 -10.07 14.55
C GLN A 52 8.40 -10.58 13.11
N TYR A 53 7.88 -9.79 12.19
CA TYR A 53 7.91 -10.05 10.76
C TYR A 53 8.81 -9.07 10.03
N GLN A 54 9.31 -9.51 8.87
CA GLN A 54 10.12 -8.72 7.96
C GLN A 54 9.85 -9.16 6.52
N ASP A 55 9.34 -8.23 5.72
CA ASP A 55 9.01 -8.47 4.31
C ASP A 55 9.75 -7.46 3.43
N VAL A 56 10.06 -7.87 2.20
CA VAL A 56 10.76 -7.01 1.23
C VAL A 56 9.79 -6.63 0.12
N LEU A 57 9.72 -5.34 -0.18
CA LEU A 57 8.91 -4.75 -1.25
C LEU A 57 9.83 -4.19 -2.34
N SER A 58 9.41 -4.28 -3.59
CA SER A 58 10.20 -3.86 -4.75
C SER A 58 10.44 -2.34 -4.84
N SER A 59 9.61 -1.54 -4.15
CA SER A 59 9.63 -0.08 -4.19
C SER A 59 9.32 0.54 -2.81
N ILE A 60 9.69 1.80 -2.63
CA ILE A 60 9.33 2.59 -1.45
C ILE A 60 7.82 2.89 -1.39
N ASP A 61 7.19 3.14 -2.54
CA ASP A 61 5.74 3.40 -2.61
C ASP A 61 4.95 2.19 -2.10
N ASP A 62 5.33 0.98 -2.53
CA ASP A 62 4.70 -0.25 -2.03
C ASP A 62 4.98 -0.48 -0.54
N ALA A 63 6.19 -0.20 -0.08
CA ALA A 63 6.52 -0.32 1.34
C ALA A 63 5.71 0.65 2.23
N LEU A 64 5.48 1.87 1.75
CA LEU A 64 4.62 2.85 2.41
C LEU A 64 3.16 2.38 2.43
N LEU A 65 2.64 1.88 1.32
CA LEU A 65 1.30 1.31 1.27
C LEU A 65 1.16 0.15 2.26
N VAL A 66 2.12 -0.77 2.31
CA VAL A 66 2.13 -1.86 3.29
C VAL A 66 2.11 -1.33 4.73
N ALA A 67 2.94 -0.31 5.03
CA ALA A 67 2.97 0.28 6.37
C ALA A 67 1.64 0.95 6.75
N GLU A 68 0.97 1.62 5.81
CA GLU A 68 -0.37 2.16 6.04
C GLU A 68 -1.40 1.04 6.28
N LEU A 69 -1.29 -0.09 5.56
CA LEU A 69 -2.23 -1.21 5.72
C LEU A 69 -2.05 -1.81 7.12
N LEU A 70 -0.79 -2.01 7.53
CA LEU A 70 -0.43 -2.46 8.88
C LEU A 70 -0.89 -1.50 9.96
N ASN A 71 -0.90 -0.18 9.70
CA ASN A 71 -1.39 0.82 10.64
C ASN A 71 -2.93 0.93 10.68
N SER A 72 -3.65 0.05 9.97
CA SER A 72 -5.11 -0.04 10.09
C SER A 72 -5.49 -0.48 11.50
N PRO A 73 -6.53 0.12 12.12
CA PRO A 73 -7.04 -0.33 13.42
C PRO A 73 -7.60 -1.76 13.41
N THR A 74 -7.83 -2.34 12.22
CA THR A 74 -8.23 -3.73 12.07
C THR A 74 -7.07 -4.71 12.17
N LEU A 75 -5.83 -4.24 12.00
CA LEU A 75 -4.62 -5.02 12.20
C LEU A 75 -3.97 -4.60 13.51
N GLU A 76 -3.76 -5.54 14.41
CA GLU A 76 -3.03 -5.30 15.66
C GLU A 76 -1.51 -5.33 15.41
N ALA A 77 -1.04 -4.58 14.41
CA ALA A 77 0.37 -4.43 14.10
C ALA A 77 0.97 -3.21 14.82
N SER A 78 2.25 -3.31 15.19
CA SER A 78 3.00 -2.28 15.89
C SER A 78 4.48 -2.33 15.49
N ASP A 79 5.29 -1.39 16.00
CA ASP A 79 6.73 -1.30 15.72
C ASP A 79 7.05 -1.33 14.21
N ILE A 80 6.23 -0.66 13.40
CA ILE A 80 6.35 -0.65 11.94
C ILE A 80 7.54 0.21 11.52
N ARG A 81 8.48 -0.36 10.77
CA ARG A 81 9.67 0.34 10.27
C ARG A 81 9.94 0.02 8.81
N ILE A 82 10.40 1.02 8.08
CA ILE A 82 10.79 0.90 6.67
C ILE A 82 12.26 1.29 6.54
N VAL A 83 13.06 0.41 5.95
CA VAL A 83 14.49 0.66 5.67
C VAL A 83 14.83 0.29 4.24
N ALA A 84 15.84 0.95 3.67
CA ALA A 84 16.34 0.63 2.33
C ALA A 84 16.91 -0.79 2.32
N SER A 85 16.67 -1.52 1.23
CA SER A 85 17.12 -2.90 1.07
C SER A 85 17.85 -3.09 -0.24
N ALA A 86 18.96 -3.82 -0.21
CA ALA A 86 19.73 -4.14 -1.42
C ALA A 86 18.98 -5.09 -2.37
N GLY A 87 17.80 -5.60 -1.97
CA GLY A 87 17.03 -6.59 -2.72
C GLY A 87 17.64 -7.97 -2.55
N VAL A 88 16.91 -8.86 -1.88
CA VAL A 88 17.21 -10.29 -1.81
C VAL A 88 16.03 -11.04 -2.42
N GLY A 89 16.31 -12.14 -3.12
CA GLY A 89 15.26 -12.97 -3.72
C GLY A 89 14.22 -13.39 -2.68
N GLY A 90 12.94 -13.40 -3.07
CA GLY A 90 11.82 -13.71 -2.17
C GLY A 90 11.04 -12.51 -1.63
N GLY A 91 11.21 -11.32 -2.20
CA GLY A 91 10.36 -10.15 -1.93
C GLY A 91 9.09 -10.12 -2.78
N TYR A 92 8.17 -9.22 -2.43
CA TYR A 92 6.93 -8.98 -3.13
C TYR A 92 7.07 -7.85 -4.16
N SER A 93 6.39 -8.01 -5.29
CA SER A 93 6.42 -7.07 -6.40
C SER A 93 5.56 -5.85 -6.12
N SER A 94 4.53 -5.99 -5.27
CA SER A 94 3.58 -4.92 -4.93
C SER A 94 2.97 -5.11 -3.53
N ALA A 95 2.44 -4.03 -2.95
CA ALA A 95 1.69 -4.07 -1.70
C ALA A 95 0.44 -4.98 -1.77
N ILE A 96 -0.20 -5.05 -2.93
CA ILE A 96 -1.37 -5.91 -3.15
C ILE A 96 -0.97 -7.38 -3.10
N GLU A 97 0.09 -7.77 -3.80
CA GLU A 97 0.62 -9.14 -3.75
C GLU A 97 0.97 -9.56 -2.32
N TRP A 98 1.66 -8.68 -1.57
CA TRP A 98 1.95 -8.87 -0.16
C TRP A 98 0.68 -9.10 0.67
N GLY A 99 -0.33 -8.25 0.50
CA GLY A 99 -1.60 -8.33 1.23
C GLY A 99 -2.36 -9.63 0.93
N TYR A 100 -2.38 -10.06 -0.33
CA TYR A 100 -2.98 -11.33 -0.74
C TYR A 100 -2.27 -12.52 -0.08
N ALA A 101 -0.94 -12.50 -0.05
CA ALA A 101 -0.15 -13.58 0.54
C ALA A 101 -0.33 -13.66 2.08
N ARG A 102 -0.50 -12.52 2.75
CA ARG A 102 -0.63 -12.43 4.22
C ARG A 102 -2.04 -12.72 4.72
N PHE A 103 -3.06 -12.15 4.08
CA PHE A 103 -4.43 -12.13 4.60
C PHE A 103 -5.43 -12.87 3.71
N GLY A 104 -5.06 -13.16 2.46
CA GLY A 104 -5.96 -13.68 1.45
C GLY A 104 -6.92 -12.61 0.91
N GLU A 105 -7.64 -12.95 -0.16
CA GLU A 105 -8.46 -12.01 -0.94
C GLU A 105 -9.53 -11.30 -0.11
N ARG A 106 -10.28 -12.08 0.69
CA ARG A 106 -11.44 -11.57 1.42
C ARG A 106 -11.04 -10.57 2.50
N ALA A 107 -10.08 -10.94 3.34
CA ALA A 107 -9.63 -10.08 4.42
C ALA A 107 -8.88 -8.85 3.89
N LEU A 108 -8.13 -8.99 2.78
CA LEU A 108 -7.55 -7.84 2.10
C LEU A 108 -8.62 -6.88 1.58
N GLY A 109 -9.70 -7.40 0.98
CA GLY A 109 -10.83 -6.58 0.53
C GLY A 109 -11.49 -5.81 1.67
N GLU A 110 -11.72 -6.46 2.82
CA GLU A 110 -12.25 -5.81 4.03
C GLU A 110 -11.29 -4.72 4.54
N LEU A 111 -9.99 -4.97 4.53
CA LEU A 111 -8.97 -4.02 4.97
C LEU A 111 -8.85 -2.80 4.04
N LEU A 112 -8.86 -3.03 2.73
CA LEU A 112 -8.88 -1.95 1.74
C LEU A 112 -10.18 -1.14 1.79
N SER A 113 -11.30 -1.75 2.18
CA SER A 113 -12.57 -1.03 2.35
C SER A 113 -12.51 0.00 3.47
N TRP A 114 -11.70 -0.23 4.51
CA TRP A 114 -11.48 0.75 5.59
C TRP A 114 -10.84 2.05 5.09
N TRP A 115 -10.03 2.00 4.02
CA TRP A 115 -9.41 3.18 3.43
C TRP A 115 -10.34 3.99 2.54
N LEU A 116 -11.42 3.39 2.05
CA LEU A 116 -12.42 4.06 1.21
C LEU A 116 -13.46 4.83 2.04
N LEU A 117 -13.45 4.68 3.37
CA LEU A 117 -14.31 5.38 4.34
C LEU A 117 -13.71 6.72 4.78
#